data_AF-A0A0F9DHQ3-F1
#
_entry.id   AF-A0A0F9DHQ3-F1
#
_cell.length_a   1.000
_cell.length_b   1.000
_cell.length_c   1.000
_cell.angle_alpha   90.00
_cell.angle_beta   90.00
_cell.angle_gamma   90.00
#
_symmetry.space_group_name_H-M   'P 1'
#
loop_
_entity.id
_entity.type
_entity.pdbx_description
1 polymer ?
#
loop_
_entity_poly.entity_id
_entity_poly.type
_entity_poly.pdbx_seq_one_letter_code
_entity_poly.pdbx_strand_id
1 'polypeptide(L)'
;MGEWHKHGVGSCRRCRLSSELILCQNCAMELEAGLEWPWMSPKKRDPEVKESIIFFVPGVPVPKGSKSAYAWRTKDGARSGIAIKETNVEQQKPWRLEVAYCAMEARQRAGLKGWMDREAIALSLQFVFVPPKTKRKDRMYPVVKPDLDKLERTILDALTGVIYRDDAQVVDVLKCKRYVRPEDDRPGVLIVAHEKMAV
;
A
#
# COMPACT_ATOMS: atom_id res chain seq x y z
N MET A 1 41.42 13.47 -14.04
CA MET A 1 40.19 14.22 -14.36
C MET A 1 39.27 13.25 -15.06
N GLY A 2 38.35 12.62 -14.32
CA GLY A 2 37.54 11.52 -14.83
C GLY A 2 36.36 12.03 -15.67
N GLU A 3 36.26 11.53 -16.90
CA GLU A 3 35.15 11.72 -17.81
C GLU A 3 33.85 11.10 -17.27
N TRP A 4 32.76 11.87 -17.33
CA TRP A 4 31.41 11.39 -17.04
C TRP A 4 30.78 10.88 -18.33
N HIS A 5 30.77 9.57 -18.54
CA HIS A 5 30.03 8.96 -19.63
C HIS A 5 28.53 8.97 -19.34
N LYS A 6 27.77 9.59 -20.26
CA LYS A 6 26.31 9.53 -20.33
C LYS A 6 25.88 8.09 -20.58
N HIS A 7 25.36 7.39 -19.57
CA HIS A 7 24.72 6.10 -19.79
C HIS A 7 23.26 6.31 -20.20
N GLY A 8 22.96 5.86 -21.42
CA GLY A 8 21.65 5.92 -22.05
C GLY A 8 20.59 5.11 -21.31
N VAL A 9 19.34 5.54 -21.52
CA VAL A 9 18.10 4.98 -20.98
C VAL A 9 17.99 3.50 -21.34
N GLY A 10 18.24 2.61 -20.37
CA GLY A 10 18.19 1.17 -20.55
C GLY A 10 17.01 0.55 -19.80
N SER A 11 16.10 -0.13 -20.51
CA SER A 11 15.03 -0.93 -19.90
C SER A 11 15.55 -2.31 -19.46
N CYS A 12 14.96 -2.86 -18.40
CA CYS A 12 15.30 -4.19 -17.91
C CYS A 12 14.94 -5.26 -18.95
N ARG A 13 15.93 -6.04 -19.42
CA ARG A 13 15.75 -7.07 -20.47
C ARG A 13 14.82 -8.22 -20.08
N ARG A 14 14.38 -8.31 -18.81
CA ARG A 14 13.55 -9.40 -18.28
C ARG A 14 12.09 -9.01 -18.01
N CYS A 15 11.80 -7.75 -17.71
CA CYS A 15 10.45 -7.25 -17.47
C CYS A 15 10.02 -6.10 -18.41
N ARG A 16 10.92 -5.64 -19.31
CA ARG A 16 10.72 -4.54 -20.28
C ARG A 16 10.24 -3.20 -19.70
N LEU A 17 10.21 -3.04 -18.38
CA LEU A 17 9.90 -1.76 -17.74
C LEU A 17 11.10 -0.82 -17.88
N SER A 18 10.82 0.39 -18.38
CA SER A 18 11.80 1.48 -18.53
C SER A 18 12.25 1.99 -17.16
N SER A 19 13.50 2.43 -17.11
CA SER A 19 14.22 2.92 -15.94
C SER A 19 13.65 4.19 -15.28
N GLU A 20 12.40 4.57 -15.55
CA GLU A 20 11.76 5.79 -15.03
C GLU A 20 10.66 5.53 -13.98
N LEU A 21 10.43 4.24 -13.63
CA LEU A 21 9.57 3.85 -12.51
C LEU A 21 10.36 2.93 -11.59
N ILE A 22 10.85 3.51 -10.50
CA ILE A 22 11.69 2.82 -9.53
C ILE A 22 10.84 1.82 -8.76
N LEU A 23 11.07 0.56 -9.10
CA LEU A 23 11.46 -0.51 -8.18
C LEU A 23 12.03 -1.66 -9.03
N CYS A 24 13.33 -1.55 -9.35
CA CYS A 24 14.11 -2.73 -9.67
C CYS A 24 14.11 -3.63 -8.43
N GLN A 25 13.65 -4.88 -8.59
CA GLN A 25 13.54 -5.91 -7.53
C GLN A 25 14.86 -6.25 -6.80
N ASN A 26 15.96 -5.51 -7.03
CA ASN A 26 17.25 -5.68 -6.39
C ASN A 26 17.83 -4.44 -5.68
N CYS A 27 17.28 -3.22 -5.83
CA CYS A 27 17.94 -1.99 -5.31
C CYS A 27 17.28 -1.35 -4.08
N ALA A 28 16.43 -2.06 -3.35
CA ALA A 28 15.91 -1.58 -2.06
C ALA A 28 16.90 -1.81 -0.89
N MET A 29 18.20 -1.97 -1.17
CA MET A 29 19.25 -2.11 -0.15
C MET A 29 20.15 -0.87 -0.17
N GLU A 30 19.84 0.08 0.72
CA GLU A 30 20.85 0.82 1.49
C GLU A 30 20.13 1.63 2.59
N LEU A 31 19.42 0.91 3.48
CA LEU A 31 19.16 1.42 4.82
C LEU A 31 19.67 0.36 5.79
N GLU A 32 20.71 0.76 6.51
CA GLU A 32 21.46 0.01 7.49
C GLU A 32 20.57 -0.62 8.58
N ALA A 33 21.12 -1.69 9.17
CA ALA A 33 20.59 -2.49 10.27
C ALA A 33 19.60 -3.61 9.89
N GLY A 34 20.14 -4.67 9.28
CA GLY A 34 19.96 -6.04 9.80
C GLY A 34 18.57 -6.67 9.81
N LEU A 35 17.55 -6.01 9.26
CA LEU A 35 16.22 -6.57 9.09
C LEU A 35 16.09 -7.10 7.66
N GLU A 36 16.64 -8.30 7.44
CA GLU A 36 16.30 -9.10 6.26
C GLU A 36 14.78 -9.31 6.27
N TRP A 37 14.09 -8.90 5.21
CA TRP A 37 12.70 -9.30 4.96
C TRP A 37 12.75 -10.78 4.54
N PRO A 38 12.39 -11.75 5.40
CA PRO A 38 12.78 -13.15 5.20
C PRO A 38 12.26 -13.75 3.89
N TRP A 39 11.11 -13.28 3.41
CA TRP A 39 10.46 -13.76 2.18
C TRP A 39 10.68 -12.90 0.93
N MET A 40 11.41 -11.77 1.04
CA MET A 40 11.67 -10.86 -0.08
C MET A 40 13.11 -10.90 -0.60
N SER A 41 13.89 -11.92 -0.23
CA SER A 41 15.23 -12.09 -0.78
C SER A 41 15.15 -12.69 -2.19
N PRO A 42 15.52 -11.95 -3.27
CA PRO A 42 15.38 -12.43 -4.65
C PRO A 42 16.26 -13.65 -4.99
N LYS A 43 17.21 -14.00 -4.11
CA LYS A 43 18.02 -15.22 -4.22
C LYS A 43 17.29 -16.49 -3.75
N LYS A 44 16.17 -16.34 -3.03
CA LYS A 44 15.31 -17.45 -2.61
C LYS A 44 13.87 -17.01 -2.85
N ARG A 45 13.36 -17.23 -4.06
CA ARG A 45 11.91 -17.35 -4.24
C ARG A 45 11.52 -18.48 -3.29
N ASP A 46 10.78 -18.18 -2.23
CA ASP A 46 10.30 -19.22 -1.34
C ASP A 46 9.50 -20.20 -2.21
N PRO A 47 9.93 -21.48 -2.31
CA PRO A 47 9.21 -22.46 -3.12
C PRO A 47 7.74 -22.63 -2.67
N GLU A 48 7.36 -22.13 -1.49
CA GLU A 48 5.99 -22.16 -0.94
C GLU A 48 5.06 -21.02 -1.41
N VAL A 49 5.52 -20.03 -2.21
CA VAL A 49 4.64 -18.94 -2.69
C VAL A 49 4.10 -19.25 -4.09
N LYS A 50 2.84 -19.72 -4.17
CA LYS A 50 2.17 -20.09 -5.43
C LYS A 50 1.85 -18.89 -6.33
N GLU A 51 1.20 -17.87 -5.78
CA GLU A 51 0.77 -16.69 -6.53
C GLU A 51 1.05 -15.41 -5.73
N SER A 52 1.76 -14.47 -6.36
CA SER A 52 2.06 -13.17 -5.77
C SER A 52 1.83 -12.06 -6.79
N ILE A 53 1.24 -10.95 -6.34
CA ILE A 53 1.08 -9.72 -7.12
C ILE A 53 1.77 -8.57 -6.39
N ILE A 54 2.37 -7.69 -7.19
CA ILE A 54 2.99 -6.46 -6.71
C ILE A 54 2.51 -5.31 -7.58
N PHE A 55 2.07 -4.23 -6.94
CA PHE A 55 1.62 -3.04 -7.63
C PHE A 55 1.75 -1.81 -6.75
N PHE A 56 1.84 -0.66 -7.42
CA PHE A 56 1.92 0.64 -6.76
C PHE A 56 0.67 1.44 -7.07
N VAL A 57 0.06 2.01 -6.03
CA VAL A 57 -1.10 2.89 -6.15
C VAL A 57 -0.63 4.34 -5.96
N PRO A 58 -0.65 5.18 -7.00
CA PRO A 58 -0.22 6.57 -6.91
C PRO A 58 -1.25 7.44 -6.16
N GLY A 59 -0.76 8.44 -5.44
CA GLY A 59 -1.59 9.43 -4.75
C GLY A 59 -1.32 9.50 -3.25
N VAL A 60 -2.04 10.34 -2.52
CA VAL A 60 -1.82 10.48 -1.07
C VAL A 60 -2.62 9.40 -0.34
N PRO A 61 -2.00 8.49 0.43
CA PRO A 61 -2.74 7.48 1.16
C PRO A 61 -3.73 8.08 2.17
N VAL A 62 -4.99 7.63 2.10
CA VAL A 62 -6.09 8.14 2.92
C VAL A 62 -6.46 7.14 4.02
N PRO A 63 -6.44 7.51 5.31
CA PRO A 63 -6.82 6.61 6.40
C PRO A 63 -8.34 6.43 6.50
N LYS A 64 -8.74 5.30 7.11
CA LYS A 64 -10.13 5.04 7.47
C LYS A 64 -10.66 6.08 8.44
N GLY A 65 -11.92 6.41 8.23
CA GLY A 65 -12.67 7.42 8.95
C GLY A 65 -12.95 6.97 10.36
N SER A 66 -12.82 7.90 11.31
CA SER A 66 -13.31 7.68 12.67
C SER A 66 -14.82 7.94 12.69
N LYS A 67 -15.56 7.04 13.33
CA LYS A 67 -17.00 7.19 13.53
C LYS A 67 -17.25 7.87 14.87
N SER A 68 -18.19 8.82 14.90
CA SER A 68 -18.62 9.50 16.11
C SER A 68 -20.15 9.57 16.12
N ALA A 69 -20.73 9.31 17.29
CA ALA A 69 -22.17 9.29 17.51
C ALA A 69 -22.60 10.56 18.26
N TYR A 70 -23.65 11.21 17.77
CA TYR A 70 -24.18 12.44 18.33
C TYR A 70 -25.68 12.24 18.62
N ALA A 71 -26.09 12.49 19.86
CA ALA A 71 -27.50 12.55 20.18
C ALA A 71 -28.11 13.81 19.56
N TRP A 72 -29.28 13.68 18.97
CA TRP A 72 -30.06 14.80 18.46
C TRP A 72 -31.49 14.71 18.96
N ARG A 73 -32.12 15.88 19.07
CA ARG A 73 -33.52 16.02 19.44
C ARG A 73 -34.15 17.12 18.60
N THR A 74 -35.41 16.95 18.20
CA THR A 74 -36.15 18.02 17.53
C THR A 74 -36.44 19.16 18.50
N LYS A 75 -36.63 20.38 17.97
CA LYS A 75 -36.85 21.59 18.80
C LYS A 75 -38.10 21.49 19.66
N ASP A 76 -39.14 20.85 19.15
CA ASP A 76 -40.41 20.54 19.82
C ASP A 76 -40.33 19.34 20.77
N GLY A 77 -39.18 18.68 20.86
CA GLY A 77 -38.93 17.57 21.78
C GLY A 77 -39.60 16.25 21.43
N ALA A 78 -40.40 16.20 20.36
CA ALA A 78 -41.21 15.06 19.94
C ALA A 78 -40.40 13.89 19.37
N ARG A 79 -39.22 14.15 18.80
CA ARG A 79 -38.34 13.10 18.25
C ARG A 79 -36.91 13.26 18.78
N SER A 80 -36.25 12.12 18.98
CA SER A 80 -34.82 12.06 19.31
C SER A 80 -34.19 10.84 18.66
N GLY A 81 -32.87 10.86 18.52
CA GLY A 81 -32.12 9.75 17.97
C GLY A 81 -30.61 9.94 18.05
N ILE A 82 -29.87 9.01 17.45
CA ILE A 82 -28.41 9.07 17.34
C ILE A 82 -28.04 9.25 15.86
N ALA A 83 -27.28 10.29 15.56
CA ALA A 83 -26.67 10.50 14.25
C ALA A 83 -25.22 10.01 14.29
N ILE A 84 -24.82 9.22 13.30
CA ILE A 84 -23.43 8.75 13.15
C ILE A 84 -22.77 9.58 12.05
N LYS A 85 -21.64 10.22 12.38
CA LYS A 85 -20.79 10.91 11.41
C LYS A 85 -19.49 10.13 11.26
N GLU A 86 -19.01 10.02 10.04
CA GLU A 86 -17.70 9.45 9.73
C GLU A 86 -16.79 10.51 9.09
N THR A 87 -15.53 10.56 9.51
CA THR A 87 -14.53 11.45 8.91
C THR A 87 -13.91 10.87 7.64
N ASN A 88 -13.34 11.71 6.78
CA ASN A 88 -12.60 11.32 5.58
C ASN A 88 -13.40 10.56 4.50
N VAL A 89 -14.73 10.52 4.57
CA VAL A 89 -15.60 9.75 3.64
C VAL A 89 -15.38 10.19 2.19
N GLU A 90 -15.31 11.51 1.97
CA GLU A 90 -15.16 12.10 0.64
C GLU A 90 -13.81 11.77 -0.01
N GLN A 91 -12.73 11.72 0.78
CA GLN A 91 -11.40 11.35 0.28
C GLN A 91 -11.21 9.83 0.17
N GLN A 92 -11.86 9.05 1.02
CA GLN A 92 -11.74 7.59 1.01
C GLN A 92 -12.33 6.95 -0.23
N LYS A 93 -13.50 7.42 -0.69
CA LYS A 93 -14.17 6.82 -1.85
C LYS A 93 -13.28 6.81 -3.11
N PRO A 94 -12.74 7.95 -3.59
CA PRO A 94 -11.86 7.95 -4.75
C PRO A 94 -10.56 7.18 -4.50
N TRP A 95 -9.98 7.27 -3.29
CA TRP A 95 -8.77 6.53 -2.96
C TRP A 95 -8.97 5.01 -3.03
N ARG A 96 -10.07 4.48 -2.49
CA ARG A 96 -10.39 3.05 -2.55
C ARG A 96 -10.62 2.58 -3.98
N LEU A 97 -11.25 3.41 -4.82
CA LEU A 97 -11.44 3.10 -6.24
C LEU A 97 -10.10 3.01 -6.98
N GLU A 98 -9.16 3.90 -6.70
CA GLU A 98 -7.82 3.87 -7.29
C GLU A 98 -7.05 2.60 -6.86
N VAL A 99 -7.08 2.26 -5.57
CA VAL A 99 -6.46 1.02 -5.05
C VAL A 99 -7.06 -0.21 -5.75
N ALA A 100 -8.39 -0.28 -5.85
CA ALA A 100 -9.08 -1.37 -6.53
C ALA A 100 -8.71 -1.45 -8.01
N TYR A 101 -8.65 -0.31 -8.71
CA TYR A 101 -8.27 -0.24 -10.11
C TYR A 101 -6.85 -0.76 -10.36
N CYS A 102 -5.86 -0.27 -9.61
CA CYS A 102 -4.48 -0.75 -9.73
C CYS A 102 -4.34 -2.24 -9.39
N ALA A 103 -5.10 -2.71 -8.40
CA ALA A 103 -5.13 -4.13 -8.01
C ALA A 103 -5.72 -5.02 -9.12
N MET A 104 -6.82 -4.59 -9.75
CA MET A 104 -7.43 -5.27 -10.89
C MET A 104 -6.48 -5.31 -12.09
N GLU A 105 -5.81 -4.21 -12.39
CA GLU A 105 -4.83 -4.15 -13.49
C GLU A 105 -3.64 -5.09 -13.22
N ALA A 106 -3.14 -5.12 -11.99
CA ALA A 106 -2.06 -6.00 -11.58
C ALA A 106 -2.46 -7.49 -11.69
N ARG A 107 -3.66 -7.85 -11.24
CA ARG A 107 -4.22 -9.20 -11.40
C ARG A 107 -4.34 -9.60 -12.87
N GLN A 108 -4.86 -8.70 -13.70
CA GLN A 108 -5.00 -8.95 -15.14
C GLN A 108 -3.64 -9.20 -15.79
N ARG A 109 -2.62 -8.40 -15.46
CA ARG A 109 -1.24 -8.55 -15.95
C ARG A 109 -0.59 -9.85 -15.46
N ALA A 110 -0.92 -10.29 -14.25
CA ALA A 110 -0.44 -11.55 -13.69
C ALA A 110 -1.20 -12.78 -14.21
N GLY A 111 -2.27 -12.60 -14.99
CA GLY A 111 -3.08 -13.70 -15.53
C GLY A 111 -3.92 -14.44 -14.48
N LEU A 112 -4.14 -13.82 -13.32
CA LEU A 112 -4.90 -14.44 -12.22
C LEU A 112 -6.40 -14.49 -12.56
N LYS A 113 -6.94 -15.69 -12.69
CA LYS A 113 -8.35 -15.92 -13.00
C LYS A 113 -9.17 -16.01 -11.71
N GLY A 114 -9.76 -14.89 -11.30
CA GLY A 114 -10.59 -14.83 -10.09
C GLY A 114 -9.82 -14.40 -8.83
N TRP A 115 -10.51 -14.37 -7.69
CA TRP A 115 -9.92 -14.01 -6.40
C TRP A 115 -8.94 -15.09 -5.95
N MET A 116 -7.97 -14.71 -5.11
CA MET A 116 -7.23 -15.67 -4.28
C MET A 116 -8.22 -16.21 -3.23
N ASP A 117 -8.96 -17.27 -3.58
CA ASP A 117 -10.16 -17.70 -2.86
C ASP A 117 -10.00 -18.97 -2.02
N ARG A 118 -8.86 -19.66 -2.12
CA ARG A 118 -8.64 -20.95 -1.45
C ARG A 118 -7.75 -20.89 -0.23
N GLU A 119 -6.97 -19.83 -0.08
CA GLU A 119 -5.87 -19.80 0.88
C GLU A 119 -5.88 -18.53 1.74
N ALA A 120 -5.14 -18.62 2.85
CA ALA A 120 -4.73 -17.49 3.65
C ALA A 120 -3.90 -16.51 2.81
N ILE A 121 -3.99 -15.22 3.10
CA ILE A 121 -3.29 -14.17 2.35
C ILE A 121 -2.36 -13.41 3.29
N ALA A 122 -1.17 -13.12 2.76
CA ALA A 122 -0.21 -12.23 3.39
C ALA A 122 -0.08 -10.94 2.58
N LEU A 123 -0.11 -9.80 3.29
CA LEU A 123 0.05 -8.47 2.70
C LEU A 123 1.33 -7.80 3.18
N SER A 124 1.99 -7.08 2.29
CA SER A 124 3.04 -6.11 2.62
C SER A 124 2.67 -4.74 2.07
N LEU A 125 2.62 -3.75 2.96
CA LEU A 125 2.15 -2.40 2.69
C LEU A 125 3.24 -1.38 3.01
N GLN A 126 3.76 -0.69 2.00
CA GLN A 126 4.68 0.42 2.21
C GLN A 126 4.03 1.74 1.77
N PHE A 127 3.63 2.54 2.74
CA PHE A 127 3.04 3.86 2.50
C PHE A 127 4.13 4.92 2.35
N VAL A 128 4.02 5.72 1.29
CA VAL A 128 4.98 6.76 0.94
C VAL A 128 4.28 8.12 0.97
N PHE A 129 4.80 9.02 1.80
CA PHE A 129 4.23 10.36 2.01
C PHE A 129 5.18 11.47 1.55
N VAL A 130 4.64 12.60 1.14
CA VAL A 130 5.43 13.81 0.94
C VAL A 130 5.82 14.39 2.31
N PRO A 131 7.09 14.76 2.55
CA PRO A 131 7.48 15.44 3.78
C PRO A 131 6.78 16.80 3.88
N PRO A 132 6.25 17.19 5.06
CA PRO A 132 5.70 18.52 5.22
C PRO A 132 6.82 19.57 5.04
N LYS A 133 6.48 20.75 4.51
CA LYS A 133 7.46 21.83 4.27
C LYS A 133 8.21 22.25 5.54
N THR A 134 7.54 22.17 6.69
CA THR A 134 8.06 22.55 8.02
C THR A 134 8.62 21.37 8.80
N LYS A 135 8.85 20.23 8.14
CA LYS A 135 9.48 19.06 8.77
C LYS A 135 10.87 19.43 9.30
N ARG A 136 11.15 19.08 10.55
CA ARG A 136 12.52 19.15 11.08
C ARG A 136 13.44 18.24 10.27
N LYS A 137 14.63 18.71 9.93
CA LYS A 137 15.58 18.00 9.05
C LYS A 137 16.01 16.63 9.60
N ASP A 138 16.00 16.46 10.92
CA ASP A 138 16.36 15.22 11.63
C ASP A 138 15.26 14.15 11.65
N ARG A 139 14.01 14.49 11.29
CA ARG A 139 12.88 13.57 11.37
C ARG A 139 12.89 12.59 10.18
N MET A 140 13.49 11.41 10.27
CA MET A 140 13.55 10.52 9.09
C MET A 140 12.19 9.91 8.70
N TYR A 141 11.29 9.65 9.66
CA TYR A 141 10.02 8.95 9.42
C TYR A 141 8.77 9.83 9.65
N PRO A 142 7.65 9.53 8.97
CA PRO A 142 6.37 10.20 9.17
C PRO A 142 5.69 9.81 10.50
N VAL A 143 6.20 10.33 11.62
CA VAL A 143 5.62 10.15 12.96
C VAL A 143 4.47 11.14 13.22
N VAL A 144 3.65 11.37 12.21
CA VAL A 144 2.43 12.19 12.26
C VAL A 144 1.27 11.38 11.73
N LYS A 145 0.03 11.87 11.94
CA LYS A 145 -1.15 11.32 11.27
C LYS A 145 -0.89 11.27 9.76
N PRO A 146 -1.40 10.24 9.07
CA PRO A 146 -2.30 9.19 9.54
C PRO A 146 -1.66 8.05 10.34
N ASP A 147 -2.49 7.39 11.17
CA ASP A 147 -2.14 6.17 11.91
C ASP A 147 -2.03 4.99 10.92
N LEU A 148 -1.06 4.10 11.13
CA LEU A 148 -0.70 3.06 10.16
C LEU A 148 -1.77 1.98 10.02
N ASP A 149 -2.45 1.64 11.12
CA ASP A 149 -3.58 0.72 11.16
C ASP A 149 -4.82 1.27 10.42
N LYS A 150 -5.05 2.59 10.46
CA LYS A 150 -6.15 3.20 9.70
C LYS A 150 -5.87 3.23 8.21
N LEU A 151 -4.61 3.36 7.81
CA LEU A 151 -4.21 3.24 6.41
C LEU A 151 -4.42 1.81 5.91
N GLU A 152 -3.91 0.83 6.65
CA GLU A 152 -4.12 -0.59 6.38
C GLU A 152 -5.61 -0.90 6.22
N ARG A 153 -6.47 -0.45 7.15
CA ARG A 153 -7.91 -0.70 7.06
C ARG A 153 -8.53 -0.19 5.77
N THR A 154 -8.11 0.98 5.27
CA THR A 154 -8.57 1.48 3.97
C THR A 154 -8.12 0.59 2.81
N ILE A 155 -6.90 0.04 2.89
CA ILE A 155 -6.38 -0.89 1.87
C ILE A 155 -7.16 -2.20 1.91
N LEU A 156 -7.38 -2.77 3.10
CA LEU A 156 -8.18 -3.98 3.26
C LEU A 156 -9.57 -3.81 2.64
N ASP A 157 -10.28 -2.76 3.05
CA ASP A 157 -11.59 -2.41 2.50
C ASP A 157 -11.60 -2.24 0.97
N ALA A 158 -10.50 -1.78 0.37
CA ALA A 158 -10.38 -1.56 -1.08
C ALA A 158 -10.04 -2.84 -1.86
N LEU A 159 -9.34 -3.79 -1.24
CA LEU A 159 -8.94 -5.04 -1.86
C LEU A 159 -9.99 -6.15 -1.71
N THR A 160 -10.95 -6.01 -0.78
CA THR A 160 -12.12 -6.89 -0.65
C THR A 160 -12.94 -6.91 -1.94
N GLY A 161 -13.24 -8.11 -2.45
CA GLY A 161 -13.87 -8.33 -3.75
C GLY A 161 -12.95 -8.09 -4.96
N VAL A 162 -11.69 -7.73 -4.75
CA VAL A 162 -10.69 -7.48 -5.80
C VAL A 162 -9.56 -8.48 -5.74
N ILE A 163 -8.82 -8.58 -4.64
CA ILE A 163 -7.74 -9.57 -4.47
C ILE A 163 -8.29 -10.84 -3.83
N TYR A 164 -9.12 -10.66 -2.81
CA TYR A 164 -9.75 -11.71 -2.02
C TYR A 164 -11.22 -11.44 -1.83
N ARG A 165 -11.98 -12.43 -1.37
CA ARG A 165 -13.42 -12.30 -1.16
C ARG A 165 -13.73 -11.48 0.09
N ASP A 166 -13.01 -11.74 1.17
CA ASP A 166 -13.23 -11.15 2.49
C ASP A 166 -11.89 -10.83 3.16
N ASP A 167 -11.81 -9.73 3.91
CA ASP A 167 -10.58 -9.32 4.59
C ASP A 167 -10.19 -10.27 5.73
N ALA A 168 -11.12 -11.11 6.19
CA ALA A 168 -10.82 -12.23 7.10
C ALA A 168 -9.85 -13.27 6.51
N GLN A 169 -9.63 -13.29 5.19
CA GLN A 169 -8.60 -14.13 4.57
C GLN A 169 -7.18 -13.61 4.82
N VAL A 170 -7.01 -12.35 5.24
CA VAL A 170 -5.70 -11.77 5.50
C VAL A 170 -5.23 -12.17 6.89
N VAL A 171 -4.21 -13.02 6.96
CA VAL A 171 -3.69 -13.59 8.22
C VAL A 171 -2.32 -13.05 8.61
N ASP A 172 -1.67 -12.33 7.69
CA ASP A 172 -0.35 -11.74 7.91
C ASP A 172 -0.26 -10.38 7.23
N VAL A 173 0.20 -9.38 7.96
CA VAL A 173 0.37 -8.02 7.43
C VAL A 173 1.67 -7.41 7.95
N LEU A 174 2.58 -7.13 7.03
CA LEU A 174 3.67 -6.20 7.28
C LEU A 174 3.32 -4.82 6.72
N LYS A 175 3.51 -3.79 7.54
CA LYS A 175 3.15 -2.42 7.17
C LYS A 175 4.19 -1.44 7.69
N CYS A 176 4.54 -0.46 6.86
CA CYS A 176 5.42 0.64 7.26
C CYS A 176 5.05 1.94 6.53
N LYS A 177 5.53 3.07 7.06
CA LYS A 177 5.38 4.38 6.41
C LYS A 177 6.71 5.11 6.34
N ARG A 178 7.00 5.73 5.20
CA ARG A 178 8.21 6.53 4.95
C ARG A 178 7.88 7.79 4.18
N TYR A 179 8.84 8.71 4.13
CA TYR A 179 8.75 9.85 3.22
C TYR A 179 9.28 9.47 1.83
N VAL A 180 8.86 10.22 0.80
CA VAL A 180 9.46 10.18 -0.54
C VAL A 180 10.95 10.52 -0.45
N ARG A 181 11.75 9.85 -1.27
CA ARG A 181 13.10 10.31 -1.62
C ARG A 181 12.99 11.23 -2.84
N PRO A 182 13.65 12.41 -2.83
CA PRO A 182 13.38 13.48 -3.80
C PRO A 182 13.50 13.11 -5.28
N GLU A 183 14.32 12.11 -5.59
CA GLU A 183 14.77 11.85 -6.97
C GLU A 183 14.02 10.67 -7.60
N ASP A 184 13.35 9.86 -6.77
CA ASP A 184 13.01 8.49 -7.15
C ASP A 184 11.59 8.06 -6.77
N ASP A 185 10.94 8.79 -5.86
CA ASP A 185 9.67 8.36 -5.27
C ASP A 185 8.54 9.35 -5.56
N ARG A 186 7.34 8.79 -5.66
CA ARG A 186 6.07 9.52 -5.67
C ARG A 186 5.21 9.06 -4.48
N PRO A 187 4.32 9.91 -3.95
CA PRO A 187 3.42 9.50 -2.88
C PRO A 187 2.49 8.38 -3.36
N GLY A 188 2.19 7.46 -2.45
CA GLY A 188 1.34 6.31 -2.75
C GLY A 188 1.49 5.19 -1.76
N VAL A 189 1.08 3.99 -2.19
CA VAL A 189 1.33 2.75 -1.46
C VAL A 189 1.84 1.69 -2.42
N LEU A 190 2.93 1.03 -2.04
CA LEU A 190 3.35 -0.22 -2.65
C LEU A 190 2.67 -1.36 -1.90
N ILE A 191 1.97 -2.21 -2.66
CA ILE A 191 1.23 -3.35 -2.14
C ILE A 191 1.82 -4.62 -2.75
N VAL A 192 2.16 -5.56 -1.87
CA VAL A 192 2.46 -6.95 -2.25
C VAL A 192 1.39 -7.82 -1.59
N ALA A 193 0.73 -8.63 -2.40
CA ALA A 193 -0.21 -9.64 -1.91
C ALA A 193 0.20 -11.00 -2.43
N HIS A 194 0.19 -12.00 -1.57
CA HIS A 194 0.48 -13.38 -1.96
C HIS A 194 -0.32 -14.37 -1.12
N GLU A 195 -0.58 -15.53 -1.71
CA GLU A 195 -1.13 -16.66 -0.98
C GLU A 195 -0.09 -17.16 0.04
N LYS A 196 -0.54 -17.37 1.27
CA LYS A 196 0.22 -17.97 2.35
C LYS A 196 -0.23 -19.43 2.45
N MET A 197 0.69 -20.35 2.18
CA MET A 197 0.40 -21.77 2.33
C MET A 197 0.26 -22.16 3.80
N ALA A 198 -0.66 -23.10 4.08
CA ALA A 198 -0.72 -23.75 5.37
C ALA A 198 0.57 -24.54 5.61
N VAL A 199 1.24 -24.24 6.73
CA VAL A 199 2.42 -24.97 7.23
C VAL A 199 2.00 -26.34 7.76
#